data_AF-A0A263DC01-F1
#
_entry.id   AF-A0A263DC01-F1
#
_cell.length_a   1.000
_cell.length_b   1.000
_cell.length_c   1.000
_cell.angle_alpha   90.00
_cell.angle_beta   90.00
_cell.angle_gamma   90.00
#
_symmetry.space_group_name_H-M   'P 1'
#
loop_
_entity.id
_entity.type
_entity.pdbx_description
1 polymer ?
#
loop_
_entity_poly.entity_id
_entity_poly.type
_entity_poly.pdbx_seq_one_letter_code
_entity_poly.pdbx_strand_id
1 'polypeptide(L)'
;MSSDPGATRPAPPALPDTARPRLGPHLRLRFDRSRGKHVLLGPESVIVLNGTGADVVGLCDGSTTVAGIVDELRTRYQRPVDDEVRDFLARMAARRHVVVEPVTVEPVTVEEVR
;
A
#
# COMPACT_ATOMS: atom_id res chain seq x y z
N MET A 1 -17.07 -34.19 6.57
CA MET A 1 -17.21 -32.93 5.82
C MET A 1 -16.38 -31.89 6.55
N SER A 2 -15.12 -31.73 6.16
CA SER A 2 -14.20 -30.75 6.72
C SER A 2 -14.54 -29.38 6.17
N SER A 3 -15.16 -28.55 6.98
CA SER A 3 -15.13 -27.10 6.80
C SER A 3 -14.50 -26.55 8.07
N ASP A 4 -13.18 -26.51 8.07
CA ASP A 4 -12.45 -25.54 8.88
C ASP A 4 -12.58 -24.22 8.10
N PRO A 5 -13.45 -23.26 8.49
CA PRO A 5 -13.49 -21.97 7.85
C PRO A 5 -12.17 -21.29 8.20
N GLY A 6 -11.24 -21.37 7.25
CA GLY A 6 -9.86 -20.94 7.38
C GLY A 6 -9.74 -19.72 8.26
N ALA A 7 -8.96 -19.89 9.33
CA ALA A 7 -8.57 -18.88 10.29
C ALA A 7 -8.73 -17.47 9.70
N THR A 8 -9.69 -16.71 10.24
CA THR A 8 -9.75 -15.26 10.05
C THR A 8 -8.46 -14.72 10.62
N ARG A 9 -7.41 -14.70 9.80
CA ARG A 9 -6.18 -13.98 10.11
C ARG A 9 -6.67 -12.55 10.34
N PRO A 10 -6.40 -11.95 11.51
CA PRO A 10 -6.82 -10.58 11.76
C PRO A 10 -6.30 -9.76 10.59
N ALA A 11 -7.23 -9.20 9.81
CA ALA A 11 -6.89 -8.34 8.69
C ALA A 11 -5.94 -7.28 9.28
N PRO A 12 -4.75 -7.08 8.69
CA PRO A 12 -3.91 -5.97 9.09
C PRO A 12 -4.76 -4.70 9.04
N PRO A 13 -4.47 -3.68 9.87
CA PRO A 13 -5.27 -2.46 9.92
C PRO A 13 -5.54 -2.00 8.49
N ALA A 14 -6.80 -2.14 8.07
CA ALA A 14 -7.18 -2.01 6.68
C ALA A 14 -6.96 -0.55 6.31
N LEU A 15 -5.94 -0.31 5.50
CA LEU A 15 -5.76 1.03 4.95
C LEU A 15 -7.02 1.36 4.15
N PRO A 16 -7.62 2.55 4.36
CA PRO A 16 -8.79 2.92 3.60
C PRO A 16 -8.50 2.81 2.11
N ASP A 17 -9.43 2.25 1.34
CA ASP A 17 -9.29 2.13 -0.11
C ASP A 17 -9.13 3.51 -0.79
N THR A 18 -9.63 4.57 -0.14
CA THR A 18 -9.50 5.98 -0.55
C THR A 18 -8.20 6.65 -0.08
N ALA A 19 -7.42 6.00 0.79
CA ALA A 19 -6.15 6.56 1.27
C ALA A 19 -5.15 6.67 0.12
N ARG A 20 -4.33 7.71 0.17
CA ARG A 20 -3.31 7.98 -0.84
C ARG A 20 -1.93 7.70 -0.24
N PRO A 21 -1.39 6.48 -0.39
CA PRO A 21 -0.09 6.18 0.14
C PRO A 21 0.99 6.97 -0.61
N ARG A 22 1.89 7.57 0.15
CA ARG A 22 3.03 8.32 -0.36
C ARG A 22 4.31 7.80 0.27
N LEU A 23 5.36 7.69 -0.51
CA LEU A 23 6.69 7.40 0.01
C LEU A 23 7.12 8.44 1.06
N GLY A 24 7.72 7.95 2.16
CA GLY A 24 8.29 8.82 3.18
C GLY A 24 9.33 9.77 2.59
N PRO A 25 9.38 11.03 3.02
CA PRO A 25 10.19 12.07 2.38
C PRO A 25 11.71 11.78 2.38
N HIS A 26 12.16 10.91 3.28
CA HIS A 26 13.56 10.49 3.40
C HIS A 26 13.89 9.24 2.57
N LEU A 27 12.90 8.62 1.93
CA LEU A 27 13.09 7.42 1.12
C LEU A 27 13.11 7.76 -0.36
N ARG A 28 14.03 7.11 -1.08
CA ARG A 28 14.12 7.24 -2.53
C ARG A 28 14.09 5.88 -3.19
N LEU A 29 13.14 5.70 -4.11
CA LEU A 29 13.11 4.52 -4.98
C LEU A 29 14.23 4.63 -6.02
N ARG A 30 15.07 3.60 -6.10
CA ARG A 30 16.13 3.47 -7.09
C ARG A 30 16.14 2.08 -7.69
N PHE A 31 16.48 2.00 -8.97
CA PHE A 31 16.75 0.73 -9.62
C PHE A 31 18.24 0.42 -9.53
N ASP A 32 18.60 -0.66 -8.85
CA ASP A 32 19.95 -1.17 -8.78
C ASP A 32 20.21 -2.07 -9.99
N ARG A 33 20.92 -1.52 -10.99
CA ARG A 33 21.27 -2.24 -12.22
C ARG A 33 22.18 -3.43 -11.99
N SER A 34 23.00 -3.42 -10.93
CA SER A 34 23.92 -4.52 -10.63
C SER A 34 23.17 -5.75 -10.13
N ARG A 35 22.05 -5.54 -9.44
CA ARG A 35 21.20 -6.60 -8.87
C ARG A 35 19.93 -6.85 -9.68
N GLY A 36 19.61 -6.00 -10.65
CA GLY A 36 18.37 -6.06 -11.42
C GLY A 36 17.12 -5.88 -10.56
N LYS A 37 17.21 -5.13 -9.46
CA LYS A 37 16.13 -5.00 -8.45
C LYS A 37 15.89 -3.54 -8.09
N HIS A 38 14.65 -3.26 -7.70
CA HIS A 38 14.30 -1.97 -7.10
C HIS A 38 14.66 -1.98 -5.62
N VAL A 39 15.23 -0.87 -5.15
CA VAL A 39 15.62 -0.66 -3.77
C VAL A 39 15.11 0.67 -3.28
N LEU A 40 14.68 0.72 -2.02
CA LEU A 40 14.42 1.96 -1.30
C LEU A 40 15.65 2.32 -0.48
N LEU A 41 16.19 3.49 -0.76
CA LEU A 41 17.30 4.07 -0.03
C LEU A 41 16.75 4.99 1.04
N GLY A 42 16.96 4.64 2.31
CA GLY A 42 16.75 5.50 3.46
C GLY A 42 18.07 5.97 4.07
N PRO A 43 18.00 6.88 5.04
CA PRO A 43 19.19 7.46 5.68
C PRO A 43 20.01 6.41 6.44
N GLU A 44 19.35 5.43 7.05
CA GLU A 44 20.00 4.39 7.90
C GLU A 44 19.75 2.96 7.39
N SER A 45 19.04 2.81 6.27
CA SER A 45 18.68 1.48 5.77
C SER A 45 18.48 1.43 4.26
N VAL A 46 18.78 0.27 3.67
CA VAL A 46 18.46 -0.06 2.28
C VAL A 46 17.48 -1.23 2.29
N ILE A 47 16.33 -1.05 1.63
CA ILE A 47 15.28 -2.06 1.56
C ILE A 47 15.21 -2.55 0.12
N VAL A 48 15.46 -3.83 -0.09
CA VAL A 48 15.31 -4.44 -1.41
C VAL A 48 13.85 -4.81 -1.62
N LEU A 49 13.26 -4.33 -2.71
CA LEU A 49 11.90 -4.65 -3.10
C LEU A 49 11.88 -5.86 -4.05
N ASN A 50 10.83 -6.67 -3.93
CA ASN A 50 10.46 -7.65 -4.94
C ASN A 50 9.74 -6.93 -6.11
N GLY A 51 9.46 -7.66 -7.20
CA GLY A 51 8.80 -7.08 -8.40
C GLY A 51 7.48 -6.39 -8.06
N THR A 52 6.57 -7.10 -7.39
CA THR A 52 5.27 -6.56 -6.97
C THR A 52 5.42 -5.35 -6.05
N GLY A 53 6.29 -5.43 -5.04
CA GLY A 53 6.52 -4.34 -4.09
C GLY A 53 7.14 -3.10 -4.74
N ALA A 54 7.96 -3.28 -5.78
CA ALA A 54 8.49 -2.18 -6.57
C ALA A 54 7.38 -1.45 -7.33
N ASP A 55 6.45 -2.21 -7.94
CA ASP A 55 5.31 -1.62 -8.63
C ASP A 55 4.37 -0.90 -7.66
N VAL A 56 4.05 -1.52 -6.52
CA VAL A 56 3.24 -0.88 -5.46
C VAL A 56 3.88 0.44 -5.05
N VAL A 57 5.16 0.43 -4.69
CA VAL A 57 5.89 1.63 -4.25
C VAL A 57 6.02 2.66 -5.37
N GLY A 58 6.15 2.22 -6.62
CA GLY A 58 6.16 3.10 -7.80
C GLY A 58 4.83 3.84 -8.01
N LEU A 59 3.71 3.25 -7.59
CA LEU A 59 2.38 3.87 -7.62
C LEU A 59 2.08 4.70 -6.35
N CYS A 60 2.90 4.59 -5.29
CA CYS A 60 2.77 5.38 -4.05
C CYS A 60 3.32 6.81 -4.20
N ASP A 61 2.73 7.58 -5.11
CA ASP A 61 3.08 8.97 -5.40
C ASP A 61 2.32 10.00 -4.56
N GLY A 62 1.31 9.56 -3.78
CA GLY A 62 0.39 10.41 -3.03
C GLY A 62 -0.81 10.91 -3.84
N SER A 63 -0.91 10.56 -5.12
CA SER A 63 -2.07 10.82 -5.99
C SER A 63 -2.94 9.59 -6.19
N THR A 64 -2.31 8.42 -6.31
CA THR A 64 -3.02 7.14 -6.50
C THR A 64 -3.58 6.64 -5.17
N THR A 65 -4.83 6.17 -5.17
CA THR A 65 -5.47 5.59 -3.98
C THR A 65 -5.11 4.12 -3.83
N VAL A 66 -5.26 3.56 -2.62
CA VAL A 66 -5.04 2.12 -2.38
C VAL A 66 -5.87 1.26 -3.34
N ALA A 67 -7.15 1.59 -3.55
CA ALA A 67 -7.99 0.87 -4.53
C ALA A 67 -7.45 0.97 -5.96
N GLY A 68 -6.97 2.14 -6.38
CA GLY A 68 -6.38 2.31 -7.72
C GLY A 68 -5.11 1.49 -7.91
N ILE A 69 -4.25 1.42 -6.88
CA ILE A 69 -3.06 0.58 -6.88
C ILE A 69 -3.44 -0.89 -7.02
N VAL A 70 -4.43 -1.35 -6.25
CA VAL A 70 -4.92 -2.73 -6.31
C VAL A 70 -5.46 -3.06 -7.70
N ASP A 71 -6.27 -2.19 -8.29
CA ASP A 71 -6.89 -2.42 -9.60
C ASP A 71 -5.86 -2.45 -10.75
N GLU A 72 -4.90 -1.52 -10.73
CA GLU A 72 -3.79 -1.46 -11.68
C GLU A 72 -2.94 -2.74 -11.62
N LEU A 73 -2.58 -3.18 -10.42
CA LEU A 73 -1.77 -4.39 -10.23
C LEU A 73 -2.56 -5.66 -10.54
N ARG A 74 -3.84 -5.71 -10.18
CA ARG A 74 -4.74 -6.81 -10.53
C ARG A 74 -4.84 -6.97 -12.04
N THR A 75 -4.97 -5.87 -12.77
CA THR A 75 -5.00 -5.86 -14.23
C THR A 75 -3.66 -6.29 -14.81
N ARG A 76 -2.55 -5.75 -14.29
CA ARG A 76 -1.19 -6.06 -14.77
C ARG A 76 -0.78 -7.51 -14.56
N TYR A 77 -1.09 -8.07 -13.39
CA TYR A 77 -0.69 -9.43 -13.01
C TYR A 77 -1.77 -10.48 -13.31
N GLN A 78 -2.99 -10.08 -13.69
CA GLN A 78 -4.14 -10.95 -13.96
C GLN A 78 -4.46 -11.93 -12.81
N ARG A 79 -4.22 -11.51 -11.56
CA ARG A 79 -4.43 -12.33 -10.35
C ARG A 79 -4.91 -11.45 -9.19
N PRO A 80 -5.59 -12.03 -8.18
CA PRO A 80 -5.89 -11.31 -6.95
C PRO A 80 -4.58 -10.95 -6.22
N VAL A 81 -4.41 -9.66 -5.97
CA VAL A 81 -3.26 -9.05 -5.25
C VAL A 81 -3.72 -8.15 -4.11
N ASP A 82 -5.04 -8.02 -3.92
CA ASP A 82 -5.71 -7.17 -2.96
C ASP A 82 -5.12 -7.28 -1.55
N ASP A 83 -5.03 -8.50 -1.01
CA ASP A 83 -4.49 -8.74 0.33
C ASP A 83 -2.97 -8.52 0.39
N GLU A 84 -2.25 -8.89 -0.67
CA GLU A 84 -0.79 -8.74 -0.74
C GLU A 84 -0.38 -7.26 -0.75
N VAL A 85 -1.09 -6.44 -1.52
CA VAL A 85 -0.89 -4.99 -1.60
C VAL A 85 -1.23 -4.34 -0.27
N ARG A 86 -2.38 -4.67 0.33
CA ARG A 86 -2.78 -4.11 1.63
C ARG A 86 -1.82 -4.51 2.74
N ASP A 87 -1.43 -5.78 2.82
CA ASP A 87 -0.40 -6.29 3.75
C ASP A 87 0.91 -5.51 3.59
N PHE A 88 1.35 -5.33 2.34
CA PHE A 88 2.60 -4.66 2.02
C PHE A 88 2.57 -3.18 2.45
N LEU A 89 1.51 -2.45 2.08
CA LEU A 89 1.35 -1.05 2.46
C LEU A 89 1.25 -0.88 3.99
N ALA A 90 0.50 -1.75 4.68
CA ALA A 90 0.38 -1.73 6.13
C ALA A 90 1.75 -1.93 6.82
N ARG A 91 2.57 -2.87 6.34
CA ARG A 91 3.93 -3.10 6.85
C ARG A 91 4.85 -1.91 6.60
N MET A 92 4.72 -1.25 5.46
CA MET A 92 5.50 -0.06 5.14
C MET A 92 5.07 1.14 5.98
N ALA A 93 3.77 1.31 6.22
CA ALA A 93 3.22 2.34 7.09
C ALA A 93 3.65 2.15 8.55
N ALA A 94 3.61 0.91 9.07
CA ALA A 94 4.05 0.58 10.42
C ALA A 94 5.52 0.97 10.70
N ARG A 95 6.37 0.94 9.66
CA ARG A 95 7.78 1.33 9.72
C ARG A 95 8.01 2.80 9.34
N ARG A 96 6.94 3.59 9.15
CA ARG A 96 6.96 4.98 8.67
C ARG A 96 7.65 5.19 7.32
N HIS A 97 7.75 4.13 6.52
CA HIS A 97 8.29 4.21 5.15
C HIS A 97 7.26 4.73 4.16
N VAL A 98 5.98 4.48 4.42
CA VAL A 98 4.87 5.05 3.66
C VAL A 98 4.07 5.91 4.63
N VAL A 99 3.76 7.12 4.19
CA VAL A 99 2.81 7.99 4.86
C VAL A 99 1.49 7.83 4.12
N VAL A 100 0.48 7.37 4.85
CA VAL A 100 -0.91 7.41 4.38
C VAL A 100 -1.51 8.66 4.96
N GLU A 101 -1.75 9.66 4.11
CA GLU A 101 -2.61 10.77 4.51
C GLU A 101 -4.03 10.22 4.61
N PRO A 102 -4.67 10.28 5.79
CA PRO A 102 -6.09 10.06 5.84
C PRO A 102 -6.73 11.19 5.05
N VAL A 103 -7.44 10.86 3.98
CA VAL A 103 -8.39 11.80 3.40
C VAL A 103 -9.39 12.08 4.51
N THR A 104 -9.33 13.27 5.11
CA THR A 104 -10.41 13.75 5.96
C THR A 104 -11.61 13.88 5.04
N VAL A 105 -12.41 12.82 4.96
CA VAL A 105 -13.80 12.95 4.57
C VAL A 105 -14.39 13.85 5.63
N GLU A 106 -14.60 15.12 5.30
CA GLU A 106 -15.44 15.96 6.15
C GLU A 106 -16.76 15.19 6.32
N PRO A 107 -17.19 14.88 7.54
CA PRO A 107 -18.50 14.30 7.74
C PRO A 107 -19.48 15.32 7.16
N VAL A 108 -20.19 14.93 6.11
CA VAL A 108 -21.32 15.70 5.60
C VAL A 108 -22.30 15.74 6.76
N THR A 109 -22.29 16.82 7.54
CA THR A 109 -23.32 17.07 8.56
C THR A 109 -24.61 17.24 7.80
N VAL A 110 -25.39 16.18 7.77
CA VAL A 110 -26.78 16.23 7.36
C VAL A 110 -27.47 17.04 8.46
N GLU A 111 -27.66 18.35 8.23
CA GLU A 111 -28.51 19.16 9.10
C GLU A 111 -29.94 18.60 9.02
N GLU A 112 -30.31 17.82 10.03
CA GLU A 112 -31.67 17.38 10.24
C GLU A 112 -32.50 18.59 10.67
N VAL A 113 -33.19 19.19 9.71
CA VAL A 113 -34.23 20.20 9.92
C VAL A 113 -35.42 19.51 10.58
N ARG A 114 -35.63 19.69 11.90
CA ARG A 114 -36.96 19.73 12.56
C ARG A 114 -36.95 20.55 13.85
#